data_AF-A0A918IMP6-F1
#
_entry.id   AF-A0A918IMP6-F1
#
_cell.length_a   1.000
_cell.length_b   1.000
_cell.length_c   1.000
_cell.angle_alpha   90.00
_cell.angle_beta   90.00
_cell.angle_gamma   90.00
#
_symmetry.space_group_name_H-M   'P 1'
#
loop_
_entity.id
_entity.type
_entity.pdbx_description
1 polymer ?
#
loop_
_entity_poly.entity_id
_entity_poly.type
_entity_poly.pdbx_seq_one_letter_code
_entity_poly.pdbx_strand_id
1 'polypeptide(L)'
;MLDIGWSELILIGIVALIVVGPKDLPRMFHTLGRFTGKLRAMGREFQSAMNDAAKSTGLDEMRRDMNDIVSKKSLGLDALDRAAAKFESWDPTKPSQTPTPMDKAAAAAAERARTAATAAEIEADADLEDSLLLATETGAKPAPVAATPPAAPAASDKTAVPPAAQKAGE
;
A
#
# COMPACT_ATOMS: atom_id res chain seq x y z
N MET A 1 -0.22 4.55 -6.55
CA MET A 1 -0.64 4.86 -7.93
C MET A 1 0.58 5.47 -8.59
N LEU A 2 1.28 4.69 -9.41
CA LEU A 2 2.41 5.17 -10.20
C LEU A 2 1.90 5.25 -11.64
N ASP A 3 1.10 6.28 -11.91
CA ASP A 3 0.63 6.64 -13.26
C ASP A 3 1.78 7.28 -14.06
N ILE A 4 2.95 6.62 -14.06
CA ILE A 4 4.10 7.02 -14.86
C ILE A 4 3.81 6.56 -16.29
N GLY A 5 2.99 7.35 -16.98
CA GLY A 5 2.72 7.22 -18.40
C GLY A 5 3.78 7.93 -19.25
N TRP A 6 3.64 7.79 -20.57
CA TRP A 6 4.45 8.53 -21.54
C TRP A 6 4.35 10.05 -21.35
N SER A 7 3.19 10.56 -20.93
CA SER A 7 2.96 11.97 -20.60
C SER A 7 3.83 12.44 -19.43
N GLU A 8 3.92 11.65 -18.36
CA GLU A 8 4.71 11.97 -17.17
C GLU A 8 6.22 11.98 -17.49
N LEU A 9 6.69 11.01 -18.28
CA LEU A 9 8.08 10.98 -18.74
C LEU A 9 8.45 12.21 -19.57
N ILE A 10 7.54 12.68 -20.43
CA ILE A 10 7.75 13.92 -21.19
C ILE A 10 7.81 15.12 -20.24
N LEU A 11 6.91 15.21 -19.26
CA LEU A 11 6.91 16.30 -18.27
C LEU A 11 8.21 16.33 -17.48
N ILE A 12 8.66 15.18 -16.96
CA ILE A 12 9.94 15.05 -16.26
C ILE A 12 11.11 15.40 -17.18
N GLY A 13 11.06 14.98 -18.44
CA GLY A 13 12.04 15.36 -19.46
C GLY A 13 12.15 16.87 -19.64
N ILE A 14 11.01 17.57 -19.78
CA ILE A 14 10.98 19.04 -19.90
C ILE A 14 11.55 19.71 -18.65
N VAL A 15 11.12 19.29 -17.46
CA VAL A 15 11.63 19.84 -16.19
C VAL A 15 13.14 19.61 -16.07
N ALA A 16 13.62 18.42 -16.41
CA ALA A 16 15.05 18.11 -16.40
C ALA A 16 15.84 18.96 -17.40
N LEU A 17 15.30 19.24 -18.60
CA LEU A 17 15.93 20.12 -19.58
C LEU A 17 16.05 21.56 -19.08
N ILE A 18 15.07 22.06 -18.31
CA ILE A 18 15.10 23.42 -17.75
C ILE A 18 16.10 23.51 -16.60
N VAL A 19 16.07 22.55 -15.67
CA VAL A 19 16.87 22.57 -14.44
C VAL A 19 18.34 22.26 -14.70
N VAL A 20 18.60 21.20 -15.48
CA VAL A 20 19.97 20.74 -15.78
C VAL A 20 20.53 21.41 -17.02
N GLY A 21 19.66 21.76 -17.98
CA GLY A 21 20.05 22.32 -19.27
C GLY A 21 20.02 21.28 -20.39
N PRO A 22 19.61 21.67 -21.61
CA PRO A 22 19.44 20.75 -22.74
C PRO A 22 20.75 20.13 -23.26
N LYS A 23 21.90 20.71 -22.91
CA LYS A 23 23.23 20.24 -23.34
C LYS A 23 23.88 19.29 -22.33
N ASP A 24 23.52 19.42 -21.05
CA ASP A 24 24.16 18.66 -19.97
C ASP A 24 23.46 17.33 -19.73
N LEU A 25 22.14 17.27 -19.90
CA LEU A 25 21.34 16.04 -19.83
C LEU A 25 21.86 14.92 -20.77
N PRO A 26 22.06 15.15 -22.09
CA PRO A 26 22.60 14.12 -22.98
C PRO A 26 24.04 13.74 -22.63
N ARG A 27 24.84 14.68 -22.10
CA ARG A 27 26.21 14.40 -21.69
C ARG A 27 26.29 13.55 -20.42
N MET A 28 25.38 13.78 -19.47
CA MET A 28 25.18 12.92 -18.30
C MET A 28 24.75 11.53 -18.71
N PHE A 29 23.76 11.37 -19.59
CA PHE A 29 23.36 10.05 -20.09
C PHE A 29 24.49 9.32 -20.80
N HIS A 30 25.32 10.02 -21.58
CA HIS A 30 26.48 9.42 -22.21
C HIS A 30 27.49 8.90 -21.17
N THR A 31 27.71 9.66 -20.10
CA THR A 31 28.65 9.29 -19.02
C THR A 31 28.11 8.14 -18.18
N LEU A 32 26.85 8.22 -17.75
CA LEU A 32 26.15 7.19 -17.01
C LEU A 32 26.06 5.89 -17.82
N GLY A 33 25.77 6.01 -19.11
CA GLY A 33 25.70 4.89 -20.05
C GLY A 33 27.04 4.16 -20.21
N ARG A 34 28.15 4.89 -20.28
CA ARG A 34 29.50 4.28 -20.31
C ARG A 34 29.83 3.56 -19.00
N PHE A 35 29.48 4.16 -17.87
CA PHE A 35 29.67 3.55 -16.55
C PHE A 35 28.86 2.25 -16.42
N THR A 36 27.55 2.31 -16.66
CA THR A 36 26.67 1.13 -16.66
C THR A 36 27.09 0.09 -17.70
N GLY A 37 27.56 0.53 -18.87
CA GLY A 37 28.09 -0.36 -19.92
C GLY A 37 29.33 -1.12 -19.46
N LYS A 38 30.26 -0.46 -18.76
CA LYS A 38 31.43 -1.08 -18.16
C LYS A 38 31.05 -2.06 -17.05
N LEU A 39 30.14 -1.66 -16.15
CA LEU A 39 29.60 -2.56 -15.11
C LEU A 39 28.93 -3.79 -15.72
N ARG A 40 28.14 -3.62 -16.79
CA ARG A 40 27.50 -4.73 -17.49
C ARG A 40 28.50 -5.62 -18.21
N ALA A 41 29.57 -5.06 -18.78
CA ALA A 41 30.65 -5.83 -19.38
C ALA A 41 31.39 -6.67 -18.34
N MET A 42 31.72 -6.08 -17.19
CA MET A 42 32.31 -6.80 -16.07
C MET A 42 31.37 -7.89 -15.57
N GLY A 43 30.08 -7.59 -15.38
CA GLY A 43 29.07 -8.57 -14.99
C GLY A 43 28.95 -9.76 -15.95
N ARG A 44 29.09 -9.55 -17.26
CA ARG A 44 29.14 -10.65 -18.24
C ARG A 44 30.37 -11.54 -18.04
N GLU A 45 31.54 -10.94 -17.78
CA GLU A 45 32.77 -11.69 -17.51
C GLU A 45 32.64 -12.50 -16.21
N PHE A 46 32.13 -11.90 -15.14
CA PHE A 46 31.85 -12.61 -13.87
C PHE A 46 30.82 -13.72 -14.05
N GLN A 47 29.76 -13.48 -14.84
CA GLN A 47 28.77 -14.51 -15.12
C GLN A 47 29.41 -15.68 -15.88
N SER A 48 30.28 -15.42 -16.85
CA SER A 48 30.99 -16.47 -17.58
C SER A 48 31.94 -17.24 -16.67
N ALA A 49 32.80 -16.55 -15.92
CA ALA A 49 33.74 -17.15 -14.98
C ALA A 49 33.03 -17.93 -13.86
N MET A 50 31.93 -17.38 -13.32
CA MET A 50 31.11 -18.07 -12.33
C MET A 50 30.37 -19.25 -12.95
N ASN A 51 29.91 -19.15 -14.20
CA ASN A 51 29.30 -20.26 -14.96
C ASN A 51 30.26 -21.46 -15.06
N ASP A 52 31.51 -21.18 -15.41
CA ASP A 52 32.56 -22.17 -15.52
C ASP A 52 32.97 -22.71 -14.13
N ALA A 53 33.05 -21.84 -13.13
CA ALA A 53 33.35 -22.23 -11.75
C ALA A 53 32.31 -23.20 -11.18
N ALA A 54 31.01 -22.87 -11.17
CA ALA A 54 30.06 -23.80 -10.55
C ALA A 54 29.78 -25.08 -11.33
N LYS A 55 30.09 -25.13 -12.63
CA LYS A 55 30.12 -26.41 -13.36
C LYS A 55 31.19 -27.35 -12.80
N SER A 56 32.25 -26.80 -12.22
CA SER A 56 33.34 -27.57 -11.58
C SER A 56 33.18 -27.72 -10.06
N THR A 57 32.45 -26.83 -9.38
CA THR A 57 32.34 -26.81 -7.90
C THR A 57 30.96 -27.15 -7.34
N GLY A 58 29.98 -27.59 -8.15
CA GLY A 58 28.69 -28.06 -7.62
C GLY A 58 27.82 -26.99 -6.94
N LEU A 59 28.05 -25.69 -7.22
CA LEU A 59 27.20 -24.61 -6.70
C LEU A 59 25.88 -24.47 -7.50
N ASP A 60 25.37 -25.57 -8.07
CA ASP A 60 24.12 -25.56 -8.84
C ASP A 60 22.92 -25.24 -7.93
N GLU A 61 22.90 -25.74 -6.69
CA GLU A 61 21.91 -25.35 -5.68
C GLU A 61 21.90 -23.83 -5.42
N MET A 62 23.07 -23.19 -5.28
CA MET A 62 23.10 -21.74 -5.01
C MET A 62 22.66 -20.91 -6.23
N ARG A 63 22.92 -21.41 -7.44
CA ARG A 63 22.35 -20.80 -8.66
C ARG A 63 20.86 -21.02 -8.74
N ARG A 64 20.34 -22.19 -8.35
CA ARG A 64 18.91 -22.50 -8.32
C ARG A 64 18.16 -21.56 -7.38
N ASP A 65 18.65 -21.39 -6.16
CA ASP A 65 18.05 -20.48 -5.17
C ASP A 65 18.09 -19.02 -5.61
N MET A 66 19.22 -18.56 -6.15
CA MET A 66 19.33 -17.21 -6.72
C MET A 66 18.40 -17.04 -7.92
N ASN A 67 18.31 -18.04 -8.80
CA ASN A 67 17.44 -17.99 -9.95
C ASN A 67 15.97 -18.04 -9.54
N ASP A 68 15.60 -18.74 -8.47
CA ASP A 68 14.23 -18.75 -7.93
C ASP A 68 13.86 -17.40 -7.30
N ILE A 69 14.82 -16.73 -6.65
CA ILE A 69 14.65 -15.36 -6.12
C ILE A 69 14.64 -14.31 -7.23
N VAL A 70 15.31 -14.53 -8.34
CA VAL A 70 15.29 -13.63 -9.51
C VAL A 70 14.18 -14.01 -10.49
N SER A 71 13.62 -15.21 -10.38
CA SER A 71 12.58 -15.68 -11.28
C SER A 71 11.31 -14.84 -11.13
N LYS A 72 10.59 -14.76 -12.24
CA LYS A 72 9.37 -13.97 -12.50
C LYS A 72 8.34 -13.96 -11.35
N LYS A 73 8.31 -15.02 -10.52
CA LYS A 73 7.39 -15.21 -9.41
C LYS A 73 7.65 -14.31 -8.20
N SER A 74 8.92 -14.03 -7.87
CA SER A 74 9.30 -13.18 -6.71
C SER A 74 9.34 -11.70 -7.07
N LEU A 75 9.71 -11.37 -8.32
CA LEU A 75 9.80 -10.00 -8.82
C LEU A 75 8.43 -9.36 -9.14
N GLY A 76 7.33 -9.99 -8.73
CA GLY A 76 5.98 -9.46 -8.98
C GLY A 76 5.61 -9.39 -10.46
N LEU A 77 6.35 -10.06 -11.34
CA LEU A 77 6.07 -10.05 -12.78
C LEU A 77 4.79 -10.82 -13.11
N ASP A 78 4.37 -11.78 -12.29
CA ASP A 78 3.02 -12.37 -12.38
C ASP A 78 1.91 -11.38 -12.01
N ALA A 79 2.18 -10.44 -11.10
CA ALA A 79 1.24 -9.36 -10.79
C ALA A 79 1.20 -8.34 -11.93
N LEU A 80 2.35 -8.09 -12.58
CA LEU A 80 2.44 -7.24 -13.77
C LEU A 80 1.78 -7.88 -14.99
N ASP A 81 1.97 -9.18 -15.24
CA ASP A 81 1.34 -9.93 -16.33
C ASP A 81 -0.19 -10.02 -16.10
N ARG A 82 -0.63 -10.21 -14.85
CA ARG A 82 -2.06 -10.12 -14.50
C ARG A 82 -2.62 -8.70 -14.66
N ALA A 83 -1.87 -7.68 -14.27
CA ALA A 83 -2.28 -6.28 -14.45
C ALA A 83 -2.35 -5.90 -15.93
N ALA A 84 -1.39 -6.36 -16.74
CA ALA A 84 -1.37 -6.20 -18.18
C ALA A 84 -2.56 -6.90 -18.84
N ALA A 85 -2.85 -8.16 -18.48
CA ALA A 85 -4.03 -8.87 -18.98
C ALA A 85 -5.36 -8.20 -18.56
N LYS A 86 -5.42 -7.62 -17.35
CA LYS A 86 -6.57 -6.83 -16.90
C LYS A 86 -6.72 -5.50 -17.63
N PHE A 87 -5.61 -4.89 -18.02
CA PHE A 87 -5.59 -3.66 -18.80
C PHE A 87 -5.95 -3.91 -20.27
N GLU A 88 -5.50 -5.02 -20.85
CA GLU A 88 -5.84 -5.42 -22.22
C GLU A 88 -7.32 -5.82 -22.38
N SER A 89 -7.93 -6.36 -21.31
CA SER A 89 -9.36 -6.67 -21.27
C SER A 89 -10.24 -5.49 -20.81
N TRP A 90 -9.63 -4.35 -20.48
CA TRP A 90 -10.37 -3.15 -20.12
C TRP A 90 -10.93 -2.47 -21.37
N ASP A 91 -12.24 -2.58 -21.52
CA ASP A 91 -13.02 -1.95 -22.59
C ASP A 91 -13.79 -0.76 -22.01
N PRO A 92 -13.46 0.49 -22.37
CA PRO A 92 -14.12 1.69 -21.83
C PRO A 92 -15.58 1.84 -22.27
N THR A 93 -16.09 0.94 -23.13
CA THR A 93 -17.46 0.98 -23.65
C THR A 93 -18.38 -0.10 -23.06
N LYS A 94 -17.87 -0.98 -22.20
CA LYS A 94 -18.69 -2.02 -21.53
C LYS A 94 -18.99 -1.63 -20.07
N PRO A 95 -20.26 -1.60 -19.64
CA PRO A 95 -20.59 -1.39 -18.23
C PRO A 95 -20.08 -2.58 -17.42
N SER A 96 -19.26 -2.29 -16.40
CA SER A 96 -18.73 -3.26 -15.46
C SER A 96 -19.88 -3.99 -14.76
N GLN A 97 -20.03 -5.29 -15.02
CA GLN A 97 -21.00 -6.17 -14.33
C GLN A 97 -20.49 -6.63 -12.96
N THR A 98 -19.60 -5.87 -12.32
CA THR A 98 -19.21 -6.18 -10.94
C THR A 98 -20.26 -5.53 -10.04
N PRO A 99 -21.12 -6.31 -9.35
CA PRO A 99 -22.15 -5.73 -8.50
C PRO A 99 -21.48 -4.86 -7.45
N THR A 100 -21.80 -3.58 -7.49
CA THR A 100 -21.26 -2.62 -6.54
C THR A 100 -21.78 -2.94 -5.14
N PRO A 101 -21.09 -2.50 -4.08
CA PRO A 101 -21.62 -2.58 -2.72
C PRO A 101 -23.05 -2.01 -2.60
N MET A 102 -23.40 -1.06 -3.47
CA MET A 102 -24.72 -0.44 -3.56
C MET A 102 -25.79 -1.40 -4.13
N ASP A 103 -25.44 -2.20 -5.14
CA ASP A 103 -26.34 -3.24 -5.69
C ASP A 103 -26.61 -4.35 -4.68
N LYS A 104 -25.57 -4.75 -3.93
CA LYS A 104 -25.70 -5.75 -2.86
C LYS A 104 -26.50 -5.23 -1.68
N ALA A 105 -26.35 -3.95 -1.33
CA ALA A 105 -27.14 -3.30 -0.30
C ALA A 105 -28.63 -3.19 -0.70
N ALA A 106 -28.91 -2.89 -1.97
CA ALA A 106 -30.28 -2.84 -2.49
C ALA A 106 -30.95 -4.23 -2.48
N ALA A 107 -30.24 -5.29 -2.87
CA ALA A 107 -30.74 -6.65 -2.81
C ALA A 107 -31.03 -7.10 -1.36
N ALA A 108 -30.13 -6.79 -0.42
CA ALA A 108 -30.32 -7.13 1.00
C ALA A 108 -31.41 -6.29 1.69
N ALA A 109 -31.70 -5.08 1.20
CA ALA A 109 -32.81 -4.26 1.67
C ALA A 109 -34.16 -4.78 1.14
N ALA A 110 -34.20 -5.21 -0.13
CA ALA A 110 -35.40 -5.81 -0.72
C ALA A 110 -35.77 -7.15 -0.07
N GLU A 111 -34.79 -7.95 0.33
CA GLU A 111 -35.03 -9.20 1.04
C GLU A 111 -35.61 -8.95 2.44
N ARG A 112 -35.03 -8.01 3.19
CA ARG A 112 -35.56 -7.59 4.51
C ARG A 112 -36.97 -7.01 4.42
N ALA A 113 -37.29 -6.26 3.37
CA ALA A 113 -38.63 -5.73 3.17
C ALA A 113 -39.66 -6.84 2.91
N ARG A 114 -39.27 -7.92 2.22
CA ARG A 114 -40.14 -9.09 2.02
C ARG A 114 -40.33 -9.88 3.31
N THR A 115 -39.27 -10.08 4.09
CA THR A 115 -39.38 -10.77 5.39
C THR A 115 -40.22 -9.97 6.39
N ALA A 116 -40.09 -8.64 6.38
CA ALA A 116 -40.89 -7.74 7.22
C ALA A 116 -42.37 -7.72 6.80
N ALA A 117 -42.68 -7.78 5.50
CA ALA A 117 -44.06 -7.89 5.03
C ALA A 117 -44.70 -9.23 5.44
N THR A 118 -43.95 -10.33 5.40
CA THR A 118 -44.44 -11.64 5.86
C THR A 118 -44.59 -11.71 7.38
N ALA A 119 -43.74 -11.01 8.15
CA ALA A 119 -43.85 -10.94 9.61
C ALA A 119 -45.05 -10.07 10.07
N ALA A 120 -45.33 -8.97 9.38
CA ALA A 120 -46.47 -8.11 9.68
C ALA A 120 -47.83 -8.78 9.45
N GLU A 121 -47.89 -9.76 8.53
CA GLU A 121 -49.11 -10.56 8.30
C GLU A 121 -49.34 -11.61 9.40
N ILE A 122 -48.29 -11.98 10.17
CA ILE A 122 -48.39 -12.91 11.30
C ILE A 122 -48.77 -12.18 12.60
N GLU A 123 -48.37 -10.92 12.79
CA GLU A 123 -48.73 -10.14 14.00
C GLU A 123 -50.17 -9.60 13.97
N ALA A 124 -50.80 -9.44 12.80
CA ALA A 124 -52.20 -9.02 12.71
C ALA A 124 -53.22 -10.03 13.28
N ASP A 125 -52.80 -11.28 13.54
CA ASP A 125 -53.61 -12.32 14.21
C ASP A 125 -53.31 -12.40 15.73
N ALA A 126 -52.30 -11.69 16.25
CA ALA A 126 -51.86 -11.78 17.65
C ALA A 126 -52.30 -10.61 18.55
N ASP A 127 -52.80 -9.51 17.99
CA ASP A 127 -53.19 -8.27 18.71
C ASP A 127 -54.53 -8.34 19.48
N LEU A 128 -55.08 -9.53 19.75
CA LEU A 128 -56.27 -9.68 20.62
C LEU A 128 -55.94 -9.95 22.10
N GLU A 129 -54.68 -10.15 22.50
CA GLU A 129 -54.38 -10.60 23.88
C GLU A 129 -53.47 -9.69 24.74
N ASP A 130 -52.71 -8.74 24.19
CA ASP A 130 -51.66 -8.02 24.98
C ASP A 130 -51.99 -6.56 25.38
N SER A 131 -53.27 -6.16 25.37
CA SER A 131 -53.69 -4.81 25.82
C SER A 131 -53.75 -4.63 27.35
N LEU A 132 -53.15 -5.51 28.16
CA LEU A 132 -53.35 -5.51 29.62
C LEU A 132 -52.13 -5.26 30.50
N LEU A 133 -50.89 -5.16 30.01
CA LEU A 133 -49.75 -5.30 30.93
C LEU A 133 -48.69 -4.21 31.03
N LEU A 134 -48.67 -3.11 30.28
CA LEU A 134 -47.55 -2.16 30.41
C LEU A 134 -47.93 -0.67 30.45
N ALA A 135 -49.02 -0.35 31.16
CA ALA A 135 -49.28 1.02 31.63
C ALA A 135 -48.66 1.25 33.02
N THR A 136 -47.33 1.21 33.16
CA THR A 136 -46.64 1.69 34.37
C THR A 136 -45.25 2.25 34.09
N GLU A 137 -45.09 3.51 34.50
CA GLU A 137 -43.85 4.18 34.94
C GLU A 137 -43.05 5.00 33.90
N THR A 138 -43.39 6.29 33.96
CA THR A 138 -42.72 7.48 33.45
C THR A 138 -41.76 8.05 34.50
N GLY A 139 -40.62 8.61 34.05
CA GLY A 139 -39.83 9.65 34.75
C GLY A 139 -38.51 9.16 35.36
N ALA A 140 -37.41 9.91 35.45
CA ALA A 140 -37.07 11.29 35.09
C ALA A 140 -35.52 11.49 35.18
N LYS A 141 -34.94 12.40 34.37
CA LYS A 141 -33.61 13.05 34.53
C LYS A 141 -33.66 14.10 35.68
N PRO A 142 -32.57 14.74 36.20
CA PRO A 142 -31.34 15.21 35.51
C PRO A 142 -30.00 15.25 36.32
N ALA A 143 -28.90 15.69 35.68
CA ALA A 143 -27.58 16.11 36.26
C ALA A 143 -27.63 17.61 36.69
N PRO A 144 -26.67 18.27 37.42
CA PRO A 144 -25.22 18.41 37.05
C PRO A 144 -24.17 18.86 38.15
N VAL A 145 -22.91 19.12 37.69
CA VAL A 145 -21.78 20.00 38.12
C VAL A 145 -20.81 19.77 39.34
N ALA A 146 -19.50 19.86 38.98
CA ALA A 146 -18.35 20.54 39.61
C ALA A 146 -17.67 20.04 40.91
N ALA A 147 -16.34 19.76 40.83
CA ALA A 147 -15.27 20.31 41.69
C ALA A 147 -13.87 19.70 41.36
N THR A 148 -12.85 20.55 41.23
CA THR A 148 -11.39 20.24 41.20
C THR A 148 -10.87 19.95 42.63
N PRO A 149 -9.67 19.36 42.87
CA PRO A 149 -8.42 20.15 43.06
C PRO A 149 -7.10 19.35 42.73
N PRO A 150 -5.86 19.63 43.23
CA PRO A 150 -4.67 20.02 42.42
C PRO A 150 -3.40 19.13 42.62
N ALA A 151 -2.30 19.35 41.87
CA ALA A 151 -0.90 19.20 42.34
C ALA A 151 0.12 19.47 41.21
N ALA A 152 1.21 20.15 41.56
CA ALA A 152 2.29 20.62 40.70
C ALA A 152 3.50 19.62 40.64
N PRO A 153 4.74 20.03 40.28
CA PRO A 153 5.36 19.85 38.97
C PRO A 153 6.60 18.93 39.00
N ALA A 154 7.07 18.45 37.84
CA ALA A 154 8.37 17.79 37.73
C ALA A 154 9.12 18.24 36.47
N ALA A 155 10.22 18.96 36.71
CA ALA A 155 11.22 19.35 35.74
C ALA A 155 12.12 18.17 35.37
N SER A 156 12.67 18.16 34.15
CA SER A 156 13.87 17.41 33.77
C SER A 156 14.50 18.03 32.53
N ASP A 157 15.39 18.99 32.75
CA ASP A 157 16.35 19.46 31.75
C ASP A 157 17.71 18.86 32.12
N LYS A 158 18.26 18.03 31.23
CA LYS A 158 19.62 17.47 31.33
C LYS A 158 20.15 17.29 29.93
N THR A 159 21.24 17.98 29.59
CA THR A 159 22.48 17.36 29.08
C THR A 159 23.59 18.42 29.08
N ALA A 160 24.52 18.32 30.02
CA ALA A 160 25.79 19.03 30.04
C ALA A 160 26.90 18.06 29.63
N VAL A 161 27.73 18.50 28.69
CA VAL A 161 28.89 17.82 28.11
C VAL A 161 30.13 18.07 28.98
N PRO A 162 30.96 17.05 29.32
CA PRO A 162 32.29 17.28 29.88
C PRO A 162 33.38 17.36 28.79
N PRO A 163 34.46 18.16 28.99
CA PRO A 163 35.55 18.31 28.02
C PRO A 163 36.65 17.26 28.21
N ALA A 164 37.18 16.73 27.11
CA ALA A 164 38.36 15.85 27.09
C ALA A 164 39.65 16.65 26.83
N ALA A 165 40.66 16.35 27.64
CA ALA A 165 41.94 17.03 27.75
C ALA A 165 42.92 16.75 26.60
N GLN A 166 43.84 17.70 26.43
CA GLN A 166 44.96 17.71 25.49
C GLN A 166 46.23 17.02 26.05
N LYS A 167 47.07 16.56 25.09
CA LYS A 167 48.54 16.40 25.09
C LYS A 167 49.19 15.27 25.88
N ALA A 168 49.83 14.35 25.15
CA ALA A 168 51.30 14.11 25.14
C ALA A 168 51.64 13.02 24.11
N GLY A 169 52.61 13.26 23.23
CA GLY A 169 53.09 12.31 22.24
C GLY A 169 54.24 12.92 21.44
N GLU A 170 55.45 12.56 21.86
CA GLU A 170 56.73 12.74 21.15
C GLU A 170 56.90 11.63 20.11
#